data_AF-A0A259ILN2-F1
#
_entry.id   AF-A0A259ILN2-F1
#
_cell.length_a   1.000
_cell.length_b   1.000
_cell.length_c   1.000
_cell.angle_alpha   90.00
_cell.angle_beta   90.00
_cell.angle_gamma   90.00
#
_symmetry.space_group_name_H-M   'P 1'
#
loop_
_entity.id
_entity.type
_entity.pdbx_description
1 polymer ?
#
loop_
_entity_poly.entity_id
_entity_poly.type
_entity_poly.pdbx_seq_one_letter_code
_entity_poly.pdbx_strand_id
1 'polypeptide(L)'
;MTTNRPALITTACAIVGGGPAGLMLGLLLARAGVDVTVIEAHADFLRDFRGDTIHPSTLDVMKEIGLLDGLLALPHTQAPRLDAEIGGRTVTIADFSRLPTACRFIAFMPQWDFLDYVAKAAARYPHFRLLMATRMTGLMETDGRVRGLTAAGPEGEIEIPCDLVVGADGRKSRVREAAGLVVERFGSPRDVLWMKLSRQPDDPPFTMGHAGPRQGFVMIDRGDYW
;
A
#
# COMPACT_ATOMS: atom_id res chain seq x y z
N MET A 1 28.38 20.44 23.61
CA MET A 1 27.28 19.82 22.83
C MET A 1 27.75 19.78 21.39
N THR A 2 28.21 18.63 20.92
CA THR A 2 28.55 18.42 19.51
C THR A 2 27.24 18.41 18.72
N THR A 3 26.96 19.46 17.96
CA THR A 3 25.87 19.47 16.98
C THR A 3 26.23 18.47 15.90
N ASN A 4 25.68 17.26 16.00
CA ASN A 4 25.86 16.24 14.99
C ASN A 4 25.20 16.74 13.71
N ARG A 5 25.99 16.93 12.65
CA ARG A 5 25.50 17.47 11.38
C ARG A 5 24.54 16.44 10.77
N PRO A 6 23.38 16.84 10.23
CA PRO A 6 22.45 15.89 9.62
C PRO A 6 23.12 15.13 8.47
N ALA A 7 22.76 13.87 8.31
CA ALA A 7 23.21 13.06 7.17
C ALA A 7 22.62 13.64 5.88
N LEU A 8 23.39 13.62 4.79
CA LEU A 8 22.96 14.19 3.51
C LEU A 8 22.74 13.08 2.48
N ILE A 9 21.54 13.03 1.90
CA ILE A 9 21.18 12.10 0.84
C ILE A 9 20.65 12.88 -0.36
N THR A 10 21.38 12.91 -1.47
CA THR A 10 20.90 13.55 -2.70
C THR A 10 20.15 12.54 -3.57
N THR A 11 19.06 12.98 -4.19
CA THR A 11 18.24 12.19 -5.12
C THR A 11 17.48 13.14 -6.06
N ALA A 12 16.96 12.65 -7.18
CA ALA A 12 16.15 13.49 -8.07
C ALA A 12 14.71 13.62 -7.55
N CYS A 13 14.15 12.54 -6.99
CA CYS A 13 12.82 12.52 -6.41
C CYS A 13 12.80 11.87 -5.02
N ALA A 14 12.23 12.55 -4.03
CA ALA A 14 11.96 11.97 -2.72
C ALA A 14 10.48 11.62 -2.59
N ILE A 15 10.17 10.38 -2.21
CA ILE A 15 8.80 9.90 -1.99
C ILE A 15 8.60 9.63 -0.50
N VAL A 16 7.61 10.27 0.11
CA VAL A 16 7.30 10.07 1.53
C VAL A 16 6.18 9.04 1.66
N GLY A 17 6.50 7.87 2.21
CA GLY A 17 5.58 6.74 2.43
C GLY A 17 5.93 5.54 1.55
N GLY A 18 6.18 4.39 2.18
CA GLY A 18 6.43 3.08 1.55
C GLY A 18 5.19 2.20 1.46
N GLY A 19 4.00 2.79 1.36
CA GLY A 19 2.77 2.06 1.04
C GLY A 19 2.67 1.70 -0.46
N PRO A 20 1.54 1.12 -0.91
CA PRO A 20 1.39 0.67 -2.30
C PRO A 20 1.67 1.77 -3.32
N ALA A 21 1.14 2.98 -3.09
CA ALA A 21 1.36 4.11 -4.00
C ALA A 21 2.84 4.51 -4.09
N GLY A 22 3.53 4.61 -2.96
CA GLY A 22 4.91 5.07 -2.91
C GLY A 22 5.90 4.05 -3.46
N LEU A 23 5.75 2.77 -3.13
CA LEU A 23 6.61 1.72 -3.68
C LEU A 23 6.40 1.51 -5.17
N MET A 24 5.15 1.55 -5.64
CA MET A 24 4.86 1.44 -7.08
C MET A 24 5.45 2.62 -7.85
N LEU A 25 5.30 3.85 -7.36
CA LEU A 25 5.90 5.02 -8.00
C LEU A 25 7.44 4.94 -7.97
N GLY A 26 8.02 4.58 -6.83
CA GLY A 26 9.47 4.43 -6.69
C GLY A 26 10.04 3.37 -7.63
N LEU A 27 9.37 2.22 -7.75
CA LEU A 27 9.71 1.17 -8.72
C LEU A 27 9.70 1.72 -10.16
N LEU A 28 8.63 2.41 -10.55
CA LEU A 28 8.46 2.90 -11.91
C LEU A 28 9.49 3.98 -12.27
N LEU A 29 9.75 4.91 -11.36
CA LEU A 29 10.76 5.96 -11.53
C LEU A 29 12.17 5.37 -11.62
N ALA A 30 12.53 4.46 -10.71
CA ALA A 30 13.83 3.81 -10.74
C ALA A 30 14.04 2.98 -12.01
N ARG A 31 13.00 2.30 -12.49
CA ARG A 31 13.01 1.58 -13.77
C ARG A 31 13.22 2.52 -14.96
N ALA A 32 12.72 3.74 -14.89
CA ALA A 32 12.94 4.78 -15.89
C ALA A 32 14.32 5.48 -15.76
N GLY A 33 15.15 5.08 -14.79
CA GLY A 33 16.49 5.66 -14.57
C GLY A 33 16.51 6.92 -13.70
N VAL A 34 15.39 7.27 -13.05
CA VAL A 34 15.31 8.40 -12.12
C VAL A 34 15.84 7.96 -10.76
N ASP A 35 16.84 8.67 -10.23
CA ASP A 35 17.29 8.50 -8.84
C ASP A 35 16.16 8.88 -7.89
N VAL A 36 15.67 7.89 -7.15
CA VAL A 36 14.52 8.02 -6.26
C VAL A 36 14.81 7.46 -4.88
N THR A 37 14.49 8.25 -3.86
CA THR A 37 14.54 7.81 -2.46
C THR A 37 13.13 7.76 -1.89
N VAL A 38 12.67 6.57 -1.53
CA VAL A 38 11.44 6.36 -0.76
C VAL A 38 11.79 6.32 0.72
N ILE A 39 11.10 7.10 1.55
CA ILE A 39 11.21 7.03 3.01
C ILE A 39 9.94 6.43 3.62
N GLU A 40 10.09 5.45 4.50
CA GLU A 40 9.00 4.80 5.22
C GLU A 40 9.22 4.93 6.72
N ALA A 41 8.22 5.46 7.42
CA ALA A 41 8.32 5.77 8.85
C ALA A 41 8.39 4.54 9.75
N HIS A 42 7.97 3.37 9.27
CA HIS A 42 8.00 2.11 9.99
C HIS A 42 9.22 1.26 9.62
N ALA A 43 9.64 0.37 10.53
CA ALA A 43 10.81 -0.48 10.33
C ALA A 43 10.55 -1.67 9.39
N ASP A 44 9.29 -2.08 9.27
CA ASP A 44 8.81 -3.15 8.39
C ASP A 44 7.44 -2.80 7.78
N PHE A 45 6.94 -3.68 6.92
CA PHE A 45 5.60 -3.58 6.35
C PHE A 45 4.53 -4.34 7.16
N LEU A 46 4.89 -4.95 8.29
CA LEU A 46 3.97 -5.75 9.10
C LEU A 46 2.93 -4.84 9.76
N ARG A 47 1.79 -4.69 9.08
CA ARG A 47 0.62 -3.99 9.58
C ARG A 47 -0.59 -4.88 9.40
N ASP A 48 -1.03 -5.45 10.51
CA ASP A 48 -2.24 -6.25 10.56
C ASP A 48 -3.45 -5.38 10.18
N PHE A 49 -4.39 -5.94 9.40
CA PHE A 49 -5.70 -5.37 9.07
C PHE A 49 -5.75 -4.14 8.12
N ARG A 50 -4.86 -4.07 7.12
CA ARG A 50 -5.01 -3.08 6.04
C ARG A 50 -4.78 -3.67 4.67
N GLY A 51 -5.83 -3.68 3.84
CA GLY A 51 -5.76 -3.90 2.39
C GLY A 51 -5.39 -5.34 2.02
N ASP A 52 -6.39 -6.17 1.74
CA ASP A 52 -6.15 -7.60 1.47
C ASP A 52 -6.60 -8.05 0.09
N THR A 53 -7.11 -7.15 -0.73
CA THR A 53 -7.65 -7.48 -2.06
C THR A 53 -6.82 -6.83 -3.15
N ILE A 54 -6.30 -7.64 -4.06
CA ILE A 54 -5.69 -7.20 -5.31
C ILE A 54 -6.68 -7.52 -6.42
N HIS A 55 -7.32 -6.46 -6.93
CA HIS A 55 -8.38 -6.58 -7.93
C HIS A 55 -7.82 -6.87 -9.33
N PRO A 56 -8.64 -7.41 -10.25
CA PRO A 56 -8.26 -7.65 -11.65
C PRO A 56 -7.51 -6.50 -12.34
N SER A 57 -7.97 -5.26 -12.14
CA SER A 57 -7.33 -4.07 -12.72
C SER A 57 -5.90 -3.85 -12.19
N THR A 58 -5.68 -4.09 -10.89
CA THR A 58 -4.34 -4.01 -10.30
C THR A 58 -3.47 -5.17 -10.78
N LEU A 59 -4.03 -6.38 -10.93
CA LEU A 59 -3.30 -7.53 -11.48
C LEU A 59 -2.86 -7.28 -12.95
N ASP A 60 -3.69 -6.61 -13.75
CA ASP A 60 -3.30 -6.19 -15.10
C ASP A 60 -2.14 -5.18 -15.06
N VAL A 61 -2.16 -4.20 -14.15
CA VAL A 61 -1.00 -3.29 -13.95
C VAL A 61 0.25 -4.09 -13.58
N MET A 62 0.13 -5.08 -12.68
CA MET A 62 1.26 -5.95 -12.32
C MET A 62 1.78 -6.75 -13.53
N LYS A 63 0.91 -7.13 -14.46
CA LYS A 63 1.28 -7.79 -15.72
C LYS A 63 2.01 -6.84 -16.64
N GLU A 64 1.49 -5.63 -16.84
CA GLU A 64 2.11 -4.61 -17.70
C GLU A 64 3.54 -4.27 -17.25
N ILE A 65 3.78 -4.27 -15.94
CA ILE A 65 5.12 -4.03 -15.38
C ILE A 65 5.97 -5.30 -15.23
N GLY A 66 5.51 -6.45 -15.72
CA GLY A 66 6.25 -7.72 -15.74
C GLY A 66 6.45 -8.39 -14.38
N LEU A 67 5.56 -8.10 -13.42
CA LEU A 67 5.63 -8.59 -12.04
C LEU A 67 4.46 -9.50 -11.65
N LEU A 68 3.52 -9.80 -12.55
CA LEU A 68 2.34 -10.60 -12.23
C LEU A 68 2.69 -12.04 -11.81
N ASP A 69 3.51 -12.75 -12.60
CA ASP A 69 3.77 -14.17 -12.36
C ASP A 69 4.46 -14.39 -11.01
N GLY A 70 5.43 -13.53 -10.68
CA GLY A 70 6.12 -13.59 -9.39
C GLY A 70 5.22 -13.19 -8.22
N LEU A 71 4.29 -12.27 -8.42
CA LEU A 71 3.29 -11.92 -7.41
C LEU A 71 2.34 -13.08 -7.14
N LEU A 72 1.80 -13.72 -8.19
CA LEU A 72 0.87 -14.85 -8.06
C LEU A 72 1.55 -16.14 -7.57
N ALA A 73 2.88 -16.19 -7.54
CA ALA A 73 3.60 -17.28 -6.89
C ALA A 73 3.58 -17.20 -5.35
N LEU A 74 3.24 -16.03 -4.78
CA LEU A 74 3.10 -15.87 -3.33
C LEU A 74 1.79 -16.52 -2.84
N PRO A 75 1.71 -16.95 -1.56
CA PRO A 75 0.48 -17.47 -0.98
C PRO A 75 -0.66 -16.47 -1.11
N HIS A 76 -1.76 -16.89 -1.72
CA HIS A 76 -2.98 -16.10 -1.86
C HIS A 76 -4.19 -16.99 -2.12
N THR A 77 -5.38 -16.48 -1.80
CA THR A 77 -6.66 -17.10 -2.18
C THR A 77 -7.24 -16.38 -3.40
N GLN A 78 -7.81 -17.11 -4.35
CA GLN A 78 -8.46 -16.50 -5.51
C GLN A 78 -9.98 -16.50 -5.37
N ALA A 79 -10.61 -15.35 -5.57
CA ALA A 79 -12.06 -15.24 -5.65
C ALA A 79 -12.50 -14.73 -7.02
N PRO A 80 -12.97 -15.61 -7.93
CA PRO A 80 -13.54 -15.20 -9.20
C PRO A 80 -14.93 -14.58 -9.05
N ARG A 81 -15.59 -14.79 -7.92
CA ARG A 81 -16.93 -14.27 -7.59
C ARG A 81 -16.98 -13.83 -6.13
N LEU A 82 -17.85 -12.87 -5.84
CA LEU A 82 -18.25 -12.50 -4.48
C LEU A 82 -19.75 -12.71 -4.35
N ASP A 83 -20.15 -13.40 -3.30
CA ASP A 83 -21.55 -13.70 -3.00
C ASP A 83 -21.97 -12.97 -1.71
N ALA A 84 -23.26 -12.72 -1.55
CA ALA A 84 -23.81 -12.15 -0.32
C ALA A 84 -25.20 -12.75 -0.05
N GLU A 85 -25.60 -12.82 1.22
CA GLU A 85 -26.97 -13.17 1.58
C GLU A 85 -27.82 -11.91 1.64
N ILE A 86 -28.86 -11.84 0.83
CA ILE A 86 -29.80 -10.73 0.79
C ILE A 86 -31.21 -11.29 0.94
N GLY A 87 -31.83 -11.02 2.09
CA GLY A 87 -33.18 -11.50 2.40
C GLY A 87 -33.31 -13.03 2.42
N GLY A 88 -32.32 -13.74 2.99
CA GLY A 88 -32.29 -15.20 3.07
C GLY A 88 -31.96 -15.91 1.76
N ARG A 89 -31.49 -15.17 0.74
CA ARG A 89 -31.05 -15.73 -0.54
C ARG A 89 -29.60 -15.39 -0.80
N THR A 90 -28.81 -16.36 -1.23
CA THR A 90 -27.47 -16.12 -1.75
C THR A 90 -27.55 -15.49 -3.13
N VAL A 91 -26.88 -14.36 -3.31
CA VAL A 91 -26.82 -13.59 -4.55
C VAL A 91 -25.35 -13.30 -4.88
N THR A 92 -24.94 -13.55 -6.12
CA THR A 92 -23.63 -13.11 -6.62
C THR A 92 -23.65 -11.60 -6.84
N ILE A 93 -22.90 -10.87 -6.03
CA ILE A 93 -22.81 -9.40 -6.08
C ILE A 93 -21.70 -8.94 -7.04
N ALA A 94 -20.72 -9.79 -7.32
CA ALA A 94 -19.69 -9.53 -8.31
C ALA A 94 -19.23 -10.84 -8.98
N ASP A 95 -19.11 -10.83 -10.31
CA ASP A 95 -18.58 -11.94 -11.10
C ASP A 95 -17.44 -11.44 -12.00
N PHE A 96 -16.20 -11.66 -11.55
CA PHE A 96 -15.00 -11.21 -12.23
C PHE A 96 -14.62 -12.12 -13.41
N SER A 97 -15.21 -13.31 -13.52
CA SER A 97 -14.96 -14.26 -14.63
C SER A 97 -15.34 -13.71 -16.01
N ARG A 98 -16.15 -12.65 -16.03
CA ARG A 98 -16.64 -11.98 -17.25
C ARG A 98 -15.79 -10.79 -17.67
N LEU A 99 -14.80 -10.39 -16.86
CA LEU A 99 -13.96 -9.25 -17.18
C LEU A 99 -12.94 -9.60 -18.27
N PRO A 100 -12.66 -8.69 -19.21
CA PRO A 100 -11.68 -8.88 -20.27
C PRO A 100 -10.25 -8.59 -19.78
N THR A 101 -9.86 -9.17 -18.65
CA THR A 101 -8.58 -8.95 -17.96
C THR A 101 -7.72 -10.22 -18.00
N ALA A 102 -6.42 -10.10 -17.71
CA ALA A 102 -5.53 -11.26 -17.66
C ALA A 102 -5.87 -12.18 -16.47
N CYS A 103 -6.18 -11.58 -15.32
CA CYS A 103 -6.62 -12.28 -14.12
C CYS A 103 -8.10 -11.97 -13.87
N ARG A 104 -8.92 -13.01 -13.82
CA ARG A 104 -10.39 -12.89 -13.70
C ARG A 104 -10.89 -13.21 -12.29
N PHE A 105 -10.13 -12.76 -11.30
CA PHE A 105 -10.37 -12.98 -9.87
C PHE A 105 -9.76 -11.85 -9.04
N ILE A 106 -10.25 -11.68 -7.81
CA ILE A 106 -9.52 -10.97 -6.76
C ILE A 106 -8.51 -11.94 -6.15
N ALA A 107 -7.26 -11.50 -6.00
CA ALA A 107 -6.29 -12.21 -5.17
C ALA A 107 -6.35 -11.65 -3.75
N PHE A 108 -6.62 -12.54 -2.79
CA PHE A 108 -6.55 -12.24 -1.36
C PHE A 108 -5.15 -12.55 -0.84
N MET A 109 -4.42 -11.49 -0.52
CA MET A 109 -3.02 -11.56 -0.10
C MET A 109 -2.79 -10.50 0.97
N PRO A 110 -2.07 -10.81 2.05
CA PRO A 110 -1.66 -9.80 3.00
C PRO A 110 -0.88 -8.66 2.33
N GLN A 111 -1.20 -7.41 2.66
CA GLN A 111 -0.56 -6.26 2.03
C GLN A 111 0.97 -6.26 2.20
N TRP A 112 1.48 -6.77 3.32
CA TRP A 112 2.93 -6.82 3.54
C TRP A 112 3.63 -7.69 2.50
N ASP A 113 3.03 -8.82 2.08
CA ASP A 113 3.60 -9.70 1.06
C ASP A 113 3.69 -8.98 -0.28
N PHE A 114 2.64 -8.23 -0.64
CA PHE A 114 2.64 -7.37 -1.83
C PHE A 114 3.72 -6.29 -1.74
N LEU A 115 3.83 -5.58 -0.60
CA LEU A 115 4.80 -4.50 -0.43
C LEU A 115 6.24 -5.02 -0.44
N ASP A 116 6.51 -6.12 0.26
CA ASP A 116 7.83 -6.79 0.26
C ASP A 116 8.22 -7.22 -1.16
N TYR A 117 7.26 -7.76 -1.91
CA TYR A 117 7.50 -8.18 -3.29
C TYR A 117 7.85 -6.98 -4.19
N VAL A 118 7.08 -5.90 -4.13
CA VAL A 118 7.35 -4.67 -4.91
C VAL A 118 8.68 -4.03 -4.48
N ALA A 119 8.96 -3.94 -3.18
CA ALA A 119 10.23 -3.40 -2.66
C ALA A 119 11.43 -4.22 -3.15
N LYS A 120 11.36 -5.56 -3.11
CA LYS A 120 12.40 -6.45 -3.64
C LYS A 120 12.57 -6.30 -5.15
N ALA A 121 11.50 -6.09 -5.90
CA ALA A 121 11.58 -5.82 -7.33
C ALA A 121 12.23 -4.46 -7.61
N ALA A 122 11.91 -3.43 -6.83
CA ALA A 122 12.46 -2.09 -6.96
C ALA A 122 13.96 -2.03 -6.60
N ALA A 123 14.38 -2.76 -5.57
CA ALA A 123 15.78 -2.83 -5.13
C ALA A 123 16.75 -3.42 -6.17
N ARG A 124 16.24 -4.03 -7.25
CA ARG A 124 17.06 -4.48 -8.38
C ARG A 124 17.58 -3.33 -9.24
N TYR A 125 16.96 -2.15 -9.15
CA TYR A 125 17.38 -0.97 -9.88
C TYR A 125 18.36 -0.15 -9.05
N PRO A 126 19.54 0.22 -9.57
CA PRO A 126 20.55 0.97 -8.83
C PRO A 126 20.11 2.38 -8.44
N HIS A 127 19.10 2.91 -9.12
CA HIS A 127 18.51 4.23 -8.88
C HIS A 127 17.44 4.23 -7.78
N PHE A 128 17.13 3.07 -7.20
CA PHE A 128 16.13 2.96 -6.12
C PHE A 128 16.81 2.90 -4.75
N ARG A 129 16.38 3.78 -3.85
CA ARG A 129 16.74 3.73 -2.43
C ARG A 129 15.47 3.69 -1.59
N LEU A 130 15.39 2.74 -0.65
CA LEU A 130 14.33 2.68 0.37
C LEU A 130 14.96 2.86 1.75
N LEU A 131 14.50 3.87 2.49
CA LEU A 131 14.90 4.13 3.88
C LEU A 131 13.74 3.78 4.81
N MET A 132 13.86 2.64 5.50
CA MET A 132 12.90 2.22 6.53
C MET A 132 13.17 2.96 7.84
N ALA A 133 12.21 2.91 8.77
CA ALA A 133 12.26 3.61 10.06
C ALA A 133 12.65 5.11 9.94
N THR A 134 12.28 5.73 8.82
CA THR A 134 12.66 7.09 8.44
C THR A 134 11.41 7.93 8.23
N ARG A 135 11.17 8.88 9.14
CA ARG A 135 9.97 9.71 9.14
C ARG A 135 10.29 11.11 8.65
N MET A 136 9.56 11.61 7.66
CA MET A 136 9.63 13.02 7.24
C MET A 136 9.35 13.94 8.43
N THR A 137 10.19 14.94 8.63
CA THR A 137 10.01 15.98 9.64
C THR A 137 9.53 17.30 9.04
N GLY A 138 9.99 17.68 7.85
CA GLY A 138 9.56 18.90 7.16
C GLY A 138 9.93 18.96 5.67
N LEU A 139 9.44 20.00 4.97
CA LEU A 139 9.89 20.34 3.61
C LEU A 139 11.06 21.33 3.70
N MET A 140 12.00 21.21 2.77
CA MET A 140 13.06 22.19 2.58
C MET A 140 12.61 23.15 1.48
N GLU A 141 12.65 24.45 1.75
CA GLU A 141 12.23 25.48 0.81
C GLU A 141 13.34 26.50 0.56
N THR A 142 13.41 26.98 -0.67
CA THR A 142 14.29 28.07 -1.08
C THR A 142 13.54 28.92 -2.10
N ASP A 143 13.42 30.22 -1.83
CA ASP A 143 12.70 31.18 -2.67
C ASP A 143 11.26 30.76 -3.01
N GLY A 144 10.56 30.19 -2.01
CA GLY A 144 9.17 29.72 -2.16
C GLY A 144 9.02 28.45 -3.00
N ARG A 145 10.12 27.77 -3.35
CA ARG A 145 10.11 26.47 -4.04
C ARG A 145 10.60 25.37 -3.11
N VAL A 146 9.89 24.24 -3.10
CA VAL A 146 10.36 23.01 -2.45
C VAL A 146 11.62 22.51 -3.15
N ARG A 147 12.68 22.27 -2.36
CA ARG A 147 14.01 21.81 -2.80
C ARG A 147 14.47 20.53 -2.10
N GLY A 148 13.56 19.88 -1.38
CA GLY A 148 13.88 18.67 -0.63
C GLY A 148 12.97 18.48 0.57
N LEU A 149 13.39 17.57 1.43
CA LEU A 149 12.74 17.32 2.71
C LEU A 149 13.76 17.02 3.79
N THR A 150 13.37 17.24 5.03
CA THR A 150 14.07 16.73 6.20
C THR A 150 13.36 15.50 6.75
N ALA A 151 14.12 14.57 7.31
CA ALA A 151 13.61 13.37 7.93
C ALA A 151 14.40 13.02 9.20
N ALA A 152 13.80 12.19 10.05
CA ALA A 152 14.46 11.56 11.19
C ALA A 152 14.53 10.06 10.93
N GLY A 153 15.75 9.52 10.86
CA GLY A 153 16.04 8.09 10.75
C GLY A 153 16.65 7.52 12.04
N PRO A 154 17.05 6.25 12.03
CA PRO A 154 17.61 5.58 13.22
C PRO A 154 18.91 6.20 13.75
N GLU A 155 19.70 6.80 12.86
CA GLU A 155 21.00 7.43 13.18
C GLU A 155 20.88 8.94 13.45
N GLY A 156 19.68 9.51 13.37
CA GLY A 156 19.41 10.92 13.59
C GLY A 156 18.78 11.63 12.41
N GLU A 157 19.02 12.94 12.32
CA GLU A 157 18.43 13.79 11.28
C GLU A 157 19.09 13.56 9.90
N ILE A 158 18.27 13.64 8.87
CA ILE A 158 18.63 13.44 7.47
C ILE A 158 18.06 14.60 6.66
N GLU A 159 18.89 15.21 5.82
CA GLU A 159 18.48 16.14 4.77
C GLU A 159 18.48 15.44 3.42
N ILE A 160 17.39 15.60 2.67
CA ILE A 160 17.21 15.01 1.34
C ILE A 160 16.92 16.10 0.31
N PRO A 161 17.94 16.81 -0.21
CA PRO A 161 17.78 17.73 -1.32
C PRO A 161 17.34 17.00 -2.59
N CYS A 162 16.31 17.51 -3.26
CA CYS A 162 15.79 16.96 -4.51
C CYS A 162 14.93 17.99 -5.28
N ASP A 163 14.65 17.71 -6.55
CA ASP A 163 13.83 18.58 -7.40
C ASP A 163 12.32 18.35 -7.22
N LEU A 164 11.93 17.18 -6.73
CA LEU A 164 10.53 16.78 -6.55
C LEU A 164 10.34 15.98 -5.25
N VAL A 165 9.39 16.43 -4.44
CA VAL A 165 8.87 15.67 -3.29
C VAL A 165 7.46 15.16 -3.62
N VAL A 166 7.21 13.87 -3.42
CA VAL A 166 5.88 13.26 -3.61
C VAL A 166 5.34 12.73 -2.28
N GLY A 167 4.13 13.16 -1.91
CA GLY A 167 3.41 12.66 -0.73
C GLY A 167 2.65 11.38 -1.03
N ALA A 168 3.12 10.25 -0.52
CA ALA A 168 2.48 8.93 -0.56
C ALA A 168 2.24 8.36 0.86
N ASP A 169 2.17 9.24 1.86
CA ASP A 169 2.15 8.97 3.30
C ASP A 169 0.73 8.90 3.91
N GLY A 170 -0.26 8.64 3.04
CA GLY A 170 -1.60 8.23 3.41
C GLY A 170 -2.49 9.32 4.04
N ARG A 171 -3.51 8.87 4.78
CA ARG A 171 -4.62 9.73 5.25
C ARG A 171 -4.16 10.91 6.11
N LYS A 172 -3.10 10.73 6.90
CA LYS A 172 -2.51 11.75 7.78
C LYS A 172 -1.20 12.31 7.19
N SER A 173 -1.16 12.47 5.86
CA SER A 173 0.01 12.98 5.13
C SER A 173 0.58 14.25 5.75
N ARG A 174 1.85 14.17 6.12
CA ARG A 174 2.68 15.29 6.57
C ARG A 174 3.14 16.13 5.40
N VAL A 175 3.37 15.53 4.23
CA VAL A 175 3.68 16.28 3.00
C VAL A 175 2.55 17.25 2.67
N ARG A 176 1.30 16.75 2.69
CA ARG A 176 0.12 17.56 2.41
C ARG A 176 -0.04 18.71 3.41
N GLU A 177 0.17 18.44 4.69
CA GLU A 177 0.14 19.46 5.75
C GLU A 177 1.23 20.51 5.56
N ALA A 178 2.49 20.09 5.34
CA ALA A 178 3.62 20.98 5.13
C ALA A 178 3.49 21.83 3.86
N ALA A 179 2.86 21.30 2.81
CA ALA A 179 2.58 22.02 1.57
C ALA A 179 1.34 22.96 1.66
N GLY A 180 0.71 23.08 2.83
CA GLY A 180 -0.46 23.96 3.03
C GLY A 180 -1.72 23.50 2.29
N LEU A 181 -1.80 22.23 1.88
CA LEU A 181 -2.93 21.70 1.13
C LEU A 181 -4.08 21.32 2.07
N VAL A 182 -5.22 21.99 1.89
CA VAL A 182 -6.41 21.81 2.75
C VAL A 182 -7.23 20.59 2.30
N VAL A 183 -7.67 19.79 3.28
CA VAL A 183 -8.52 18.63 3.04
C VAL A 183 -9.98 18.96 3.35
N GLU A 184 -10.84 18.79 2.37
CA GLU A 184 -12.29 18.74 2.60
C GLU A 184 -12.69 17.37 3.17
N ARG A 185 -13.36 17.37 4.33
CA ARG A 185 -13.76 16.15 5.04
C ARG A 185 -15.28 16.02 5.05
N PHE A 186 -15.78 15.00 4.35
CA PHE A 186 -17.20 14.68 4.28
C PHE A 186 -17.66 13.68 5.35
N GLY A 187 -16.77 13.26 6.26
CA GLY A 187 -17.05 12.24 7.27
C GLY A 187 -17.02 10.80 6.74
N SER A 188 -17.29 9.84 7.62
CA SER A 188 -17.55 8.43 7.26
C SER A 188 -18.91 8.06 7.80
N PRO A 189 -19.83 7.52 6.98
CA PRO A 189 -21.15 7.12 7.47
C PRO A 189 -21.11 5.81 8.29
N ARG A 190 -19.96 5.12 8.33
CA ARG A 190 -19.79 3.80 8.94
C ARG A 190 -18.42 3.66 9.59
N ASP A 191 -18.39 2.92 10.69
CA ASP A 191 -17.17 2.36 11.27
C ASP A 191 -17.03 0.89 10.85
N VAL A 192 -15.79 0.39 10.84
CA VAL A 192 -15.49 -1.01 10.52
C VAL A 192 -14.69 -1.60 11.67
N LEU A 193 -15.18 -2.71 12.22
CA LEU A 193 -14.47 -3.52 13.20
C LEU A 193 -13.89 -4.76 12.52
N TRP A 194 -12.63 -5.05 12.80
CA TRP A 194 -11.93 -6.23 12.31
C TRP A 194 -11.55 -7.12 13.49
N MET A 195 -11.66 -8.43 13.31
CA MET A 195 -11.21 -9.44 14.28
C MET A 195 -10.82 -10.72 13.53
N LYS A 196 -9.88 -11.48 14.09
CA LYS A 196 -9.53 -12.81 13.58
C LYS A 196 -10.40 -13.85 14.26
N LEU A 197 -10.98 -14.76 13.49
CA LEU A 197 -11.78 -15.87 14.02
C LEU A 197 -11.25 -17.19 13.48
N SER A 198 -10.96 -18.15 14.36
CA SER A 198 -10.51 -19.48 13.95
C SER A 198 -11.55 -20.15 13.05
N ARG A 199 -11.11 -20.67 11.90
CA ARG A 199 -11.98 -21.37 10.97
C ARG A 199 -12.30 -22.78 11.47
N GLN A 200 -13.55 -23.18 11.38
CA GLN A 200 -14.02 -24.54 11.68
C GLN A 200 -14.28 -25.33 10.40
N PRO A 201 -14.17 -26.68 10.42
CA PRO A 201 -14.41 -27.52 9.24
C PRO A 201 -15.81 -27.39 8.63
N ASP A 202 -16.79 -26.98 9.42
CA ASP A 202 -18.20 -26.80 9.06
C ASP A 202 -18.59 -25.35 8.74
N ASP A 203 -17.62 -24.42 8.72
CA ASP A 203 -17.89 -23.04 8.34
C ASP A 203 -18.37 -22.94 6.88
N PRO A 204 -19.26 -21.97 6.55
CA PRO A 204 -19.75 -21.78 5.20
C PRO A 204 -18.62 -21.54 4.19
N PRO A 205 -18.72 -22.04 2.94
CA PRO A 205 -17.66 -21.93 1.95
C PRO A 205 -17.54 -20.52 1.32
N PHE A 206 -18.14 -19.50 1.93
CA PHE A 206 -18.16 -18.15 1.36
C PHE A 206 -16.77 -17.53 1.43
N THR A 207 -16.25 -17.08 0.29
CA THR A 207 -14.99 -16.29 0.20
C THR A 207 -15.16 -14.89 0.79
N MET A 208 -16.39 -14.39 0.75
CA MET A 208 -16.88 -13.15 1.33
C MET A 208 -18.41 -13.25 1.38
N GLY A 209 -19.05 -12.76 2.44
CA GLY A 209 -20.51 -12.78 2.54
C GLY A 209 -21.05 -11.84 3.60
N HIS A 210 -22.06 -11.04 3.24
CA HIS A 210 -22.92 -10.35 4.19
C HIS A 210 -24.00 -11.34 4.65
N ALA A 211 -23.95 -11.83 5.88
CA ALA A 211 -24.99 -12.71 6.42
C ALA A 211 -25.96 -11.91 7.30
N GLY A 212 -27.25 -11.92 6.92
CA GLY A 212 -28.35 -11.40 7.73
C GLY A 212 -28.83 -9.99 7.39
N PRO A 213 -30.15 -9.70 7.51
CA PRO A 213 -30.78 -8.44 7.09
C PRO A 213 -30.34 -7.19 7.86
N ARG A 214 -29.42 -7.32 8.84
CA ARG A 214 -28.90 -6.23 9.68
C ARG A 214 -27.42 -6.34 10.04
N GLN A 215 -26.65 -7.28 9.48
CA GLN A 215 -25.30 -7.57 9.98
C GLN A 215 -24.28 -7.61 8.83
N GLY A 216 -23.73 -6.43 8.50
CA GLY A 216 -22.73 -6.23 7.44
C GLY A 216 -21.35 -6.80 7.78
N PHE A 217 -21.28 -8.11 8.01
CA PHE A 217 -20.01 -8.84 8.11
C PHE A 217 -19.41 -9.09 6.73
N VAL A 218 -18.08 -9.18 6.70
CA VAL A 218 -17.27 -9.53 5.54
C VAL A 218 -16.26 -10.53 6.09
N MET A 219 -16.41 -11.80 5.72
CA MET A 219 -15.45 -12.84 6.08
C MET A 219 -14.40 -12.94 4.97
N ILE A 220 -13.13 -13.16 5.30
CA ILE A 220 -12.06 -13.30 4.31
C ILE A 220 -11.34 -14.61 4.59
N ASP A 221 -11.40 -15.58 3.67
CA ASP A 221 -10.74 -16.87 3.88
C ASP A 221 -9.20 -16.72 3.85
N ARG A 222 -8.54 -16.93 5.00
CA ARG A 222 -7.07 -16.94 5.15
C ARG A 222 -6.49 -18.35 5.32
N GLY A 223 -7.29 -19.39 5.12
CA GLY A 223 -6.90 -20.78 5.34
C GLY A 223 -7.35 -21.27 6.72
N ASP A 224 -6.60 -20.94 7.77
CA ASP A 224 -6.80 -21.38 9.16
C ASP A 224 -7.69 -20.44 9.99
N TYR A 225 -7.92 -19.21 9.53
CA TYR A 225 -8.83 -18.24 10.15
C TYR A 225 -9.58 -17.40 9.09
N TRP A 226 -10.61 -16.68 9.56
CA TRP A 226 -11.33 -15.62 8.85
C TRP A 226 -10.79 -14.23 9.22
#